data_AF-A0A960RHJ2-F1
#
_entry.id   AF-A0A960RHJ2-F1
#
_cell.length_a   1.000
_cell.length_b   1.000
_cell.length_c   1.000
_cell.angle_alpha   90.00
_cell.angle_beta   90.00
_cell.angle_gamma   90.00
#
_symmetry.space_group_name_H-M   'P 1'
#
loop_
_entity.id
_entity.type
_entity.pdbx_description
1 polymer ?
#
loop_
_entity_poly.entity_id
_entity_poly.type
_entity_poly.pdbx_seq_one_letter_code
_entity_poly.pdbx_strand_id
1 'polypeptide(L)'
;RPWVWYPRIQWRNLPLALAVGVGVCVAWVGFESSWFQQAFPWFHDMYVRYGVLPWGELREPMTDPSPYDPLVCGWPLTLIRIAGSALVIGVIEEFFWRGFLYRWFARREWLDFDPPTFERTAFIMIAVVFALEHVEWAGGLVAGLVYAWMYIRTGDLWSVALAHAITNGLLGAYVVATASYQFW
;
A
#
# COMPACT_ATOMS: atom_id res chain seq x y z
N ARG A 1 -13.75 14.27 19.27
CA ARG A 1 -12.76 13.17 19.23
C ARG A 1 -12.91 12.48 17.88
N PRO A 2 -11.99 12.65 16.91
CA PRO A 2 -12.19 12.21 15.54
C PRO A 2 -12.39 10.69 15.37
N TRP A 3 -11.90 9.88 16.33
CA TRP A 3 -12.06 8.43 16.35
C TRP A 3 -13.45 7.93 16.77
N VAL A 4 -14.37 8.81 17.20
CA VAL A 4 -15.75 8.44 17.57
C VAL A 4 -16.59 8.13 16.32
N TRP A 5 -16.18 8.65 15.16
CA TRP A 5 -16.88 8.50 13.89
C TRP A 5 -16.53 7.21 13.13
N TYR A 6 -15.65 6.37 13.68
CA TYR A 6 -15.27 5.09 13.08
C TYR A 6 -15.61 3.94 14.03
N PRO A 7 -16.33 2.91 13.56
CA PRO A 7 -16.56 1.70 14.34
C PRO A 7 -15.24 1.07 14.78
N ARG A 8 -15.29 0.25 15.85
CA ARG A 8 -14.14 -0.56 16.27
C ARG A 8 -13.84 -1.64 15.23
N ILE A 9 -12.60 -2.13 15.24
CA ILE A 9 -12.20 -3.27 14.42
C ILE A 9 -13.13 -4.47 14.63
N GLN A 10 -13.55 -5.10 13.55
CA GLN A 10 -14.39 -6.27 13.58
C GLN A 10 -13.56 -7.53 13.40
N TRP A 11 -13.44 -8.34 14.45
CA TRP A 11 -12.63 -9.57 14.46
C TRP A 11 -12.94 -10.54 13.31
N ARG A 12 -14.17 -10.54 12.80
CA ARG A 12 -14.59 -11.36 11.65
C ARG A 12 -13.83 -11.04 10.36
N ASN A 13 -13.32 -9.82 10.23
CA ASN A 13 -12.65 -9.32 9.04
C ASN A 13 -11.12 -9.53 9.08
N LEU A 14 -10.54 -9.95 10.20
CA LEU A 14 -9.09 -10.15 10.33
C LEU A 14 -8.51 -11.18 9.36
N PRO A 15 -9.16 -12.33 9.08
CA PRO A 15 -8.65 -13.27 8.09
C PRO A 15 -8.59 -12.64 6.69
N LEU A 16 -9.59 -11.82 6.34
CA LEU A 16 -9.59 -11.07 5.08
C LEU A 16 -8.48 -10.01 5.07
N ALA A 17 -8.30 -9.28 6.17
CA ALA A 17 -7.23 -8.29 6.30
C ALA A 17 -5.84 -8.91 6.09
N LEU A 18 -5.60 -10.08 6.71
CA LEU A 18 -4.36 -10.83 6.53
C LEU A 18 -4.17 -11.28 5.08
N ALA A 19 -5.19 -11.90 4.49
CA ALA A 19 -5.14 -12.38 3.11
C ALA A 19 -4.91 -11.23 2.10
N VAL A 20 -5.61 -10.11 2.30
CA VAL A 20 -5.43 -8.89 1.48
C VAL A 20 -4.03 -8.32 1.67
N GLY A 21 -3.54 -8.18 2.92
CA GLY A 21 -2.23 -7.62 3.18
C GLY A 21 -1.09 -8.46 2.56
N VAL A 22 -1.16 -9.78 2.70
CA VAL A 22 -0.21 -10.69 2.04
C VAL A 22 -0.35 -10.61 0.52
N GLY A 23 -1.57 -10.62 -0.01
CA GLY A 23 -1.84 -10.57 -1.44
C GLY A 23 -1.32 -9.29 -2.09
N VAL A 24 -1.52 -8.13 -1.45
CA VAL A 24 -0.99 -6.86 -1.95
C VAL A 24 0.53 -6.86 -1.90
N CYS A 25 1.16 -7.35 -0.81
CA CYS A 25 2.62 -7.45 -0.74
C CYS A 25 3.19 -8.33 -1.88
N VAL A 26 2.57 -9.49 -2.15
CA VAL A 26 2.98 -10.38 -3.23
C VAL A 26 2.80 -9.71 -4.60
N ALA A 27 1.68 -9.01 -4.82
CA ALA A 27 1.46 -8.28 -6.06
C ALA A 27 2.48 -7.15 -6.25
N TRP A 28 2.88 -6.48 -5.17
CA TRP A 28 3.83 -5.38 -5.18
C TRP A 28 5.23 -5.81 -5.59
N VAL A 29 5.75 -6.87 -4.98
CA VAL A 29 7.12 -7.37 -5.28
C VAL A 29 7.16 -8.35 -6.44
N GLY A 30 6.03 -8.96 -6.78
CA GLY A 30 5.96 -10.12 -7.66
C GLY A 30 6.48 -9.84 -9.06
N PHE A 31 6.08 -8.72 -9.67
CA PHE A 31 6.48 -8.37 -11.04
C PHE A 31 7.96 -7.96 -11.17
N GLU A 32 8.58 -7.57 -10.05
CA GLU A 32 10.02 -7.23 -9.98
C GLU A 32 10.87 -8.36 -9.41
N SER A 33 10.27 -9.51 -9.06
CA SER A 33 11.00 -10.66 -8.55
C SER A 33 11.87 -11.33 -9.62
N SER A 34 13.01 -11.87 -9.22
CA SER A 34 13.94 -12.59 -10.10
C SER A 34 13.29 -13.78 -10.81
N TRP A 35 12.37 -14.46 -10.14
CA TRP A 35 11.59 -15.55 -10.73
C TRP A 35 10.69 -15.04 -11.86
N PHE A 36 9.97 -13.93 -11.64
CA PHE A 36 9.05 -13.38 -12.65
C PHE A 36 9.81 -12.83 -13.86
N GLN A 37 10.96 -12.19 -13.63
CA GLN A 37 11.87 -11.75 -14.70
C GLN A 37 12.32 -12.93 -15.58
N GLN A 38 12.64 -14.08 -14.98
CA GLN A 38 13.05 -15.28 -15.74
C GLN A 38 11.89 -15.92 -16.50
N ALA A 39 10.69 -15.96 -15.89
CA ALA A 39 9.52 -16.60 -16.49
C ALA A 39 8.86 -15.74 -17.59
N PHE A 40 8.80 -14.42 -17.39
CA PHE A 40 8.09 -13.47 -18.25
C PHE A 40 8.92 -12.18 -18.51
N PRO A 41 10.10 -12.29 -19.17
CA PRO A 41 11.03 -11.17 -19.31
C PRO A 41 10.43 -9.96 -20.03
N TRP A 42 9.65 -10.19 -21.10
CA TRP A 42 9.00 -9.10 -21.85
C TRP A 42 7.98 -8.32 -21.00
N PHE A 43 7.27 -9.00 -20.09
CA PHE A 43 6.28 -8.36 -19.23
C PHE A 43 7.00 -7.62 -18.11
N HIS A 44 8.03 -8.23 -17.54
CA HIS A 44 8.89 -7.58 -16.55
C HIS A 44 9.47 -6.26 -17.09
N ASP A 45 10.07 -6.28 -18.29
CA ASP A 45 10.62 -5.07 -18.91
C ASP A 45 9.55 -4.00 -19.18
N MET A 46 8.37 -4.42 -19.64
CA MET A 46 7.22 -3.51 -19.81
C MET A 46 6.78 -2.92 -18.46
N TYR A 47 6.69 -3.73 -17.40
CA TYR A 47 6.28 -3.28 -16.08
C TYR A 47 7.32 -2.34 -15.46
N VAL A 48 8.61 -2.68 -15.48
CA VAL A 48 9.68 -1.82 -14.96
C VAL A 48 9.68 -0.48 -15.69
N ARG A 49 9.45 -0.49 -17.01
CA ARG A 49 9.40 0.73 -17.80
C ARG A 49 8.16 1.58 -17.51
N TYR A 50 6.97 0.99 -17.52
CA TYR A 50 5.72 1.77 -17.53
C TYR A 50 4.89 1.68 -16.25
N GLY A 51 5.16 0.71 -15.38
CA GLY A 51 4.40 0.40 -14.17
C GLY A 51 5.14 0.73 -12.87
N VAL A 52 6.46 0.93 -12.91
CA VAL A 52 7.21 1.56 -11.81
C VAL A 52 6.94 3.05 -11.88
N LEU A 53 7.77 3.86 -12.54
CA LEU A 53 7.52 5.31 -12.64
C LEU A 53 6.48 5.64 -13.72
N PRO A 54 5.68 6.70 -13.50
CA PRO A 54 4.81 7.18 -14.56
C PRO A 54 5.67 7.66 -15.75
N TRP A 55 5.13 7.54 -16.96
CA TRP A 55 5.73 8.06 -18.20
C TRP A 55 6.97 7.37 -18.75
N GLY A 56 7.37 6.21 -18.20
CA GLY A 56 8.48 5.46 -18.81
C GLY A 56 9.85 5.70 -18.19
N GLU A 57 9.94 6.47 -17.10
CA GLU A 57 11.20 6.81 -16.46
C GLU A 57 11.78 5.60 -15.71
N LEU A 58 13.11 5.49 -15.70
CA LEU A 58 13.79 4.44 -14.94
C LEU A 58 14.17 4.98 -13.57
N ARG A 59 14.10 4.11 -12.56
CA ARG A 59 14.55 4.43 -11.20
C ARG A 59 16.03 4.79 -11.22
N GLU A 60 16.40 5.84 -10.49
CA GLU A 60 17.79 6.19 -10.24
C GLU A 60 18.53 4.98 -9.64
N PRO A 61 19.70 4.60 -10.17
CA PRO A 61 20.45 3.47 -9.63
C PRO A 61 20.82 3.76 -8.18
N MET A 62 20.60 2.76 -7.33
CA MET A 62 20.89 2.87 -5.92
C MET A 62 22.41 2.83 -5.68
N THR A 63 22.90 3.63 -4.73
CA THR A 63 24.31 3.59 -4.36
C THR A 63 24.68 2.24 -3.74
N ASP A 64 25.90 1.77 -3.98
CA ASP A 64 26.45 0.54 -3.41
C ASP A 64 27.63 0.87 -2.47
N PRO A 65 27.52 0.63 -1.14
CA PRO A 65 26.36 0.03 -0.46
C PRO A 65 25.16 0.98 -0.33
N SER A 66 23.96 0.43 -0.22
CA SER A 66 22.73 1.22 -0.06
C SER A 66 22.76 2.00 1.26
N PRO A 67 22.33 3.29 1.27
CA PRO A 67 22.25 4.08 2.51
C PRO A 67 21.19 3.52 3.46
N TYR A 68 20.33 2.62 2.99
CA TYR A 68 19.31 1.99 3.78
C TYR A 68 19.70 0.61 4.31
N ASP A 69 20.86 0.09 3.94
CA ASP A 69 21.32 -1.20 4.46
C ASP A 69 21.46 -1.15 6.00
N PRO A 70 20.94 -2.14 6.75
CA PRO A 70 21.06 -2.16 8.22
C PRO A 70 22.51 -2.13 8.71
N LEU A 71 23.46 -2.61 7.91
CA LEU A 71 24.90 -2.56 8.22
C LEU A 71 25.48 -1.15 8.01
N VAL A 72 24.85 -0.32 7.17
CA VAL A 72 25.26 1.07 6.91
C VAL A 72 24.54 2.05 7.84
N CYS A 73 23.21 1.96 7.92
CA CYS A 73 22.37 2.90 8.67
C CYS A 73 22.06 2.47 10.11
N GLY A 74 22.36 1.21 10.44
CA GLY A 74 22.10 0.61 11.74
C GLY A 74 20.71 -0.03 11.85
N TRP A 75 20.66 -1.17 12.55
CA TRP A 75 19.43 -1.87 12.89
C TRP A 75 18.35 -1.01 13.56
N PRO A 76 18.67 -0.07 14.49
CA PRO A 76 17.64 0.77 15.09
C PRO A 76 16.87 1.60 14.06
N LEU A 77 17.56 2.22 13.10
CA LEU A 77 16.91 3.03 12.07
C LEU A 77 16.06 2.17 11.14
N THR A 78 16.58 1.00 10.74
CA THR A 78 15.83 0.04 9.92
C THR A 78 14.54 -0.39 10.60
N LEU A 79 14.61 -0.80 11.88
CA LEU A 79 13.43 -1.25 12.63
C LEU A 79 12.41 -0.11 12.82
N ILE A 80 12.89 1.11 13.09
CA ILE A 80 12.02 2.30 13.18
C ILE A 80 11.35 2.58 11.84
N ARG A 81 12.06 2.44 10.71
CA ARG A 81 11.48 2.64 9.37
C ARG A 81 10.37 1.64 9.10
N ILE A 82 10.61 0.35 9.35
CA ILE A 82 9.61 -0.71 9.14
C ILE A 82 8.41 -0.49 10.07
N ALA A 83 8.64 -0.25 11.36
CA ALA A 83 7.57 -0.01 12.32
C ALA A 83 6.79 1.27 12.03
N GLY A 84 7.47 2.35 11.64
CA GLY A 84 6.86 3.61 11.25
C GLY A 84 6.00 3.47 10.00
N SER A 85 6.53 2.81 8.96
CA SER A 85 5.79 2.54 7.73
C SER A 85 4.54 1.68 7.97
N ALA A 86 4.68 0.60 8.75
CA ALA A 86 3.58 -0.33 9.00
C ALA A 86 2.54 0.19 10.02
N LEU A 87 2.99 0.69 11.16
CA LEU A 87 2.11 0.98 12.31
C LEU A 87 1.65 2.44 12.38
N VAL A 88 2.34 3.35 11.70
CA VAL A 88 2.03 4.78 11.74
C VAL A 88 1.55 5.26 10.38
N ILE A 89 2.38 5.17 9.35
CA ILE A 89 2.09 5.69 8.00
C ILE A 89 0.90 4.97 7.40
N GLY A 90 0.91 3.63 7.30
CA GLY A 90 -0.20 2.87 6.73
C GLY A 90 -1.53 3.10 7.44
N VAL A 91 -1.51 3.33 8.76
CA VAL A 91 -2.73 3.69 9.52
C VAL A 91 -3.20 5.09 9.13
N ILE A 92 -2.31 6.08 9.15
CA ILE A 92 -2.65 7.47 8.78
C ILE A 92 -3.20 7.53 7.35
N GLU A 93 -2.56 6.83 6.42
CA GLU A 93 -2.98 6.75 5.01
C GLU A 93 -4.39 6.20 4.88
N GLU A 94 -4.75 5.10 5.54
CA GLU A 94 -6.12 4.58 5.44
C GLU A 94 -7.15 5.57 6.00
N PHE A 95 -6.84 6.24 7.10
CA PHE A 95 -7.71 7.29 7.63
C PHE A 95 -7.83 8.49 6.69
N PHE A 96 -6.76 8.86 6.00
CA PHE A 96 -6.79 9.94 5.01
C PHE A 96 -7.56 9.53 3.75
N TRP A 97 -7.21 8.40 3.13
CA TRP A 97 -7.74 7.98 1.84
C TRP A 97 -9.18 7.45 1.94
N ARG A 98 -9.45 6.54 2.87
CA ARG A 98 -10.75 5.85 2.98
C ARG A 98 -11.62 6.51 4.04
N GLY A 99 -11.00 6.91 5.16
CA GLY A 99 -11.70 7.58 6.25
C GLY A 99 -12.16 9.00 5.90
N PHE A 100 -11.39 9.74 5.09
CA PHE A 100 -11.72 11.11 4.71
C PHE A 100 -12.02 11.24 3.22
N LEU A 101 -11.03 11.08 2.35
CA LEU A 101 -11.10 11.57 0.97
C LEU A 101 -12.15 10.81 0.14
N TYR A 102 -12.23 9.48 0.25
CA TYR A 102 -13.28 8.68 -0.39
C TYR A 102 -14.68 9.12 0.05
N ARG A 103 -14.92 9.26 1.36
CA ARG A 103 -16.23 9.66 1.90
C ARG A 103 -16.59 11.09 1.47
N TRP A 104 -15.62 12.01 1.46
CA TRP A 104 -15.82 13.40 1.05
C TRP A 104 -16.13 13.55 -0.43
N PHE A 105 -15.49 12.76 -1.30
CA PHE A 105 -15.83 12.70 -2.72
C PHE A 105 -17.20 12.09 -2.96
N ALA A 106 -17.57 11.04 -2.20
CA ALA A 106 -18.87 10.41 -2.32
C ALA A 106 -20.02 11.33 -1.82
N ARG A 107 -19.84 12.02 -0.68
CA ARG A 107 -20.79 12.99 -0.11
C ARG A 107 -20.09 14.06 0.74
N ARG A 108 -20.57 15.30 0.67
CA ARG A 108 -19.94 16.45 1.37
C ARG A 108 -20.16 16.40 2.88
N GLU A 109 -21.31 15.93 3.36
CA GLU A 109 -21.55 15.63 4.80
C GLU A 109 -20.93 14.27 5.20
N TRP A 110 -19.64 14.10 4.92
CA TRP A 110 -18.96 12.80 4.99
C TRP A 110 -18.88 12.19 6.39
N LEU A 111 -19.03 12.98 7.47
CA LEU A 111 -19.01 12.47 8.85
C LEU A 111 -20.27 11.66 9.20
N ASP A 112 -21.42 12.02 8.61
CA ASP A 112 -22.71 11.35 8.81
C ASP A 112 -22.91 10.17 7.85
N PHE A 113 -21.88 9.85 7.07
CA PHE A 113 -21.91 8.78 6.09
C PHE A 113 -21.63 7.42 6.74
N ASP A 114 -22.68 6.61 6.89
CA ASP A 114 -22.61 5.21 7.33
C ASP A 114 -21.84 4.34 6.28
N PRO A 115 -21.43 3.09 6.59
CA PRO A 115 -20.33 2.39 5.91
C PRO A 115 -20.48 2.36 4.39
N PRO A 116 -19.35 2.45 3.67
CA PRO A 116 -19.31 3.20 2.44
C PRO A 116 -20.10 2.50 1.34
N THR A 117 -21.11 3.20 0.81
CA THR A 117 -21.72 2.81 -0.45
C THR A 117 -20.70 2.91 -1.57
N PHE A 118 -20.73 1.96 -2.50
CA PHE A 118 -19.90 2.02 -3.69
C PHE A 118 -20.26 3.26 -4.52
N GLU A 119 -19.33 4.19 -4.63
CA GLU A 119 -19.42 5.34 -5.54
C GLU A 119 -18.28 5.21 -6.54
N ARG A 120 -18.64 5.03 -7.81
CA ARG A 120 -17.70 4.66 -8.88
C ARG A 120 -16.62 5.73 -9.07
N THR A 121 -17.01 6.99 -9.01
CA THR A 121 -16.12 8.12 -9.30
C THR A 121 -15.04 8.24 -8.23
N ALA A 122 -15.44 8.26 -6.97
CA ALA A 122 -14.57 8.25 -5.80
C ALA A 122 -13.69 7.00 -5.79
N PHE A 123 -14.25 5.81 -6.05
CA PHE A 123 -13.48 4.57 -6.09
C PHE A 123 -12.31 4.63 -7.07
N ILE A 124 -12.56 5.08 -8.30
CA ILE A 124 -11.52 5.17 -9.34
C ILE A 124 -10.59 6.35 -9.07
N MET A 125 -11.11 7.54 -8.80
CA MET A 125 -10.28 8.74 -8.61
C MET A 125 -9.35 8.59 -7.41
N ILE A 126 -9.84 8.10 -6.27
CA ILE A 126 -9.00 7.93 -5.08
C ILE A 126 -7.92 6.87 -5.32
N ALA A 127 -8.25 5.77 -5.99
CA ALA A 127 -7.24 4.77 -6.33
C ALA A 127 -6.16 5.31 -7.29
N VAL A 128 -6.53 6.18 -8.24
CA VAL A 128 -5.57 6.82 -9.14
C VAL A 128 -4.70 7.85 -8.41
N VAL A 129 -5.25 8.70 -7.56
CA VAL A 129 -4.42 9.67 -6.80
C VAL A 129 -3.51 8.94 -5.82
N PHE A 130 -4.01 7.88 -5.16
CA PHE A 130 -3.18 6.97 -4.36
C PHE A 130 -2.10 6.29 -5.20
N ALA A 131 -2.37 5.91 -6.44
CA ALA A 131 -1.34 5.36 -7.32
C ALA A 131 -0.20 6.36 -7.59
N LEU A 132 -0.55 7.62 -7.82
CA LEU A 132 0.40 8.66 -8.20
C LEU A 132 1.35 9.12 -7.08
N GLU A 133 1.06 8.83 -5.81
CA GLU A 133 2.01 9.10 -4.72
C GLU A 133 3.13 8.05 -4.61
N HIS A 134 2.96 6.90 -5.28
CA HIS A 134 3.89 5.77 -5.19
C HIS A 134 4.86 5.76 -6.36
N VAL A 135 6.11 5.38 -6.07
CA VAL A 135 7.11 5.15 -7.11
C VAL A 135 6.66 4.01 -7.99
N GLU A 136 6.15 2.90 -7.46
CA GLU A 136 5.48 1.84 -8.22
C GLU A 136 4.00 2.17 -8.44
N TRP A 137 3.69 3.13 -9.33
CA TRP A 137 2.32 3.63 -9.46
C TRP A 137 1.32 2.53 -9.85
N ALA A 138 1.72 1.53 -10.64
CA ALA A 138 0.84 0.42 -10.99
C ALA A 138 0.56 -0.49 -9.76
N GLY A 139 1.58 -0.74 -8.93
CA GLY A 139 1.42 -1.43 -7.64
C GLY A 139 0.52 -0.63 -6.70
N GLY A 140 0.75 0.68 -6.61
CA GLY A 140 -0.08 1.64 -5.89
C GLY A 140 -1.53 1.62 -6.34
N LEU A 141 -1.80 1.56 -7.65
CA LEU A 141 -3.15 1.46 -8.19
C LEU A 141 -3.85 0.17 -7.75
N VAL A 142 -3.15 -0.97 -7.84
CA VAL A 142 -3.68 -2.26 -7.40
C VAL A 142 -4.01 -2.24 -5.90
N ALA A 143 -3.08 -1.80 -5.05
CA ALA A 143 -3.31 -1.66 -3.61
C ALA A 143 -4.47 -0.68 -3.32
N GLY A 144 -4.47 0.45 -4.02
CA GLY A 144 -5.49 1.48 -4.00
C GLY A 144 -6.90 0.91 -4.16
N LEU A 145 -7.09 0.13 -5.24
CA LEU A 145 -8.35 -0.53 -5.59
C LEU A 145 -8.71 -1.65 -4.60
N VAL A 146 -7.75 -2.47 -4.18
CA VAL A 146 -7.99 -3.60 -3.28
C VAL A 146 -8.39 -3.13 -1.88
N TYR A 147 -7.69 -2.15 -1.32
CA TYR A 147 -8.06 -1.58 -0.02
C TYR A 147 -9.39 -0.83 -0.06
N ALA A 148 -9.66 -0.09 -1.15
CA ALA A 148 -10.96 0.54 -1.34
C ALA A 148 -12.08 -0.50 -1.44
N TRP A 149 -11.87 -1.60 -2.18
CA TRP A 149 -12.83 -2.71 -2.27
C TRP A 149 -13.07 -3.34 -0.91
N MET A 150 -12.01 -3.62 -0.15
CA MET A 150 -12.12 -4.20 1.18
C MET A 150 -12.90 -3.28 2.13
N TYR A 151 -12.61 -1.97 2.09
CA TYR A 151 -13.34 -0.96 2.86
C TYR A 151 -14.85 -0.98 2.52
N ILE A 152 -15.19 -1.02 1.23
CA ILE A 152 -16.58 -1.07 0.75
C ILE A 152 -17.28 -2.37 1.12
N ARG A 153 -16.55 -3.49 1.07
CA ARG A 153 -17.11 -4.80 1.39
C ARG A 153 -17.38 -4.99 2.88
N THR A 154 -16.57 -4.39 3.74
CA THR A 154 -16.56 -4.67 5.19
C THR A 154 -17.11 -3.53 6.04
N GLY A 155 -17.03 -2.28 5.56
CA GLY A 155 -17.28 -1.09 6.37
C GLY A 155 -16.30 -0.90 7.52
N ASP A 156 -15.17 -1.60 7.53
CA ASP A 156 -14.24 -1.67 8.65
C ASP A 156 -12.88 -1.06 8.28
N LEU A 157 -12.73 0.23 8.58
CA LEU A 157 -11.51 0.97 8.30
C LEU A 157 -10.30 0.41 9.04
N TRP A 158 -10.46 -0.10 10.26
CA TRP A 158 -9.36 -0.65 11.04
C TRP A 158 -8.84 -1.95 10.47
N SER A 159 -9.72 -2.80 9.93
CA SER A 159 -9.28 -4.02 9.23
C SER A 159 -8.50 -3.69 7.95
N VAL A 160 -8.87 -2.62 7.23
CA VAL A 160 -8.09 -2.15 6.07
C VAL A 160 -6.74 -1.59 6.50
N ALA A 161 -6.70 -0.77 7.57
CA ALA A 161 -5.45 -0.28 8.15
C ALA A 161 -4.54 -1.41 8.61
N LEU A 162 -5.10 -2.49 9.16
CA LEU A 162 -4.34 -3.70 9.49
C LEU A 162 -3.80 -4.39 8.24
N ALA A 163 -4.60 -4.53 7.17
CA ALA A 163 -4.14 -5.13 5.91
C ALA A 163 -2.97 -4.35 5.31
N HIS A 164 -3.06 -3.01 5.35
CA HIS A 164 -1.98 -2.14 4.91
C HIS A 164 -0.74 -2.25 5.81
N ALA A 165 -0.91 -2.24 7.14
CA ALA A 165 0.18 -2.48 8.09
C ALA A 165 0.90 -3.81 7.85
N ILE A 166 0.15 -4.89 7.56
CA ILE A 166 0.70 -6.19 7.19
C ILE A 166 1.49 -6.10 5.89
N THR A 167 0.95 -5.40 4.88
CA THR A 167 1.63 -5.19 3.59
C THR A 167 2.99 -4.52 3.80
N ASN A 168 3.02 -3.41 4.52
CA ASN A 168 4.25 -2.64 4.77
C ASN A 168 5.23 -3.39 5.66
N GLY A 169 4.75 -4.13 6.66
CA GLY A 169 5.59 -4.97 7.51
C GLY A 169 6.27 -6.09 6.71
N LEU A 170 5.51 -6.77 5.85
CA LEU A 170 6.03 -7.83 4.98
C LEU A 170 6.97 -7.27 3.91
N LEU A 171 6.62 -6.13 3.29
CA LEU A 171 7.48 -5.46 2.32
C LEU A 171 8.80 -5.04 2.97
N GLY A 172 8.77 -4.45 4.17
CA GLY A 172 9.96 -4.10 4.93
C GLY A 172 10.84 -5.31 5.26
N ALA A 173 10.23 -6.43 5.66
CA ALA A 173 10.96 -7.68 5.88
C ALA A 173 11.58 -8.24 4.59
N TYR A 174 10.83 -8.19 3.48
CA TYR A 174 11.30 -8.62 2.16
C TYR A 174 12.50 -7.79 1.70
N VAL A 175 12.45 -6.47 1.83
CA VAL A 175 13.53 -5.55 1.44
C VAL A 175 14.82 -5.91 2.17
N VAL A 176 14.77 -6.07 3.50
CA VAL A 176 15.95 -6.44 4.30
C VAL A 176 16.46 -7.84 3.95
N ALA A 177 15.56 -8.81 3.75
CA ALA A 177 15.93 -10.20 3.47
C ALA A 177 16.57 -10.38 2.09
N THR A 178 16.23 -9.54 1.12
CA THR A 178 16.67 -9.68 -0.29
C THR A 178 17.63 -8.57 -0.74
N ALA A 179 17.96 -7.63 0.14
CA ALA A 179 18.67 -6.39 -0.19
C ALA A 179 18.00 -5.57 -1.32
N SER A 180 16.68 -5.74 -1.49
CA SER A 180 15.88 -5.03 -2.52
C SER A 180 15.51 -3.62 -2.08
N TYR A 181 16.49 -2.78 -1.71
CA TYR A 181 16.22 -1.45 -1.16
C TYR A 181 15.61 -0.45 -2.14
N GLN A 182 15.42 -0.83 -3.41
CA GLN A 182 14.70 0.00 -4.38
C GLN A 182 13.25 0.28 -3.94
N PHE A 183 12.61 -0.63 -3.18
CA PHE A 183 11.24 -0.44 -2.68
C PHE A 183 11.13 0.55 -1.50
N TRP A 184 12.20 1.26 -1.14
CA TRP A 184 12.27 2.19 -0.02
C TRP A 184 12.51 3.62 -0.45
#